data_AF-A0A8J4V244-F1
#
_entry.id   AF-A0A8J4V244-F1
#
_cell.length_a   1.000
_cell.length_b   1.000
_cell.length_c   1.000
_cell.angle_alpha   90.00
_cell.angle_beta   90.00
_cell.angle_gamma   90.00
#
_symmetry.space_group_name_H-M   'P 1'
#
loop_
_entity.id
_entity.type
_entity.pdbx_description
1 polymer ?
#
loop_
_entity_poly.entity_id
_entity_poly.type
_entity_poly.pdbx_seq_one_letter_code
_entity_poly.pdbx_strand_id
1 'polypeptide(L)'
;MQSILKITSRCSTLVTPSHARASCLDSFYTLSSLQQYSTTTRKSNNNKINDHEDDEEKLAFKPKKVYTNEIGGIIPKSVAHSTIKNNWMKRQMTDNYVKKAYADKMISRAAYKLTNIDDAINLFKPGMVVVDLGSAPGGWTKAAMLRTQPRGIVVSCDLRSDMQVNMDNFVHGDFAQDHIRNRIRELIIKRKRELYFRLDSTSKSTDNSKGDNQESKEISNSTVKESFIDTQVPPQPPASRGVKEVDINAQYGKADVVVSDMAPPYCGTRAIDHARLMALAEFALEFAETVLKKGGSFVCKVSRGGEEKKFLKILESKFMSVKSMKPDASRPESTEIYYIGRNYLLDNNSIKK
;
A
#
# COMPACT_ATOMS: atom_id res chain seq x y z
N MET A 1 -6.81 69.89 8.34
CA MET A 1 -6.89 69.72 6.88
C MET A 1 -7.23 68.25 6.62
N GLN A 2 -8.51 67.85 6.60
CA GLN A 2 -9.40 67.84 5.42
C GLN A 2 -8.75 67.05 4.25
N SER A 3 -9.29 65.99 3.65
CA SER A 3 -10.66 65.46 3.48
C SER A 3 -10.55 64.03 2.90
N ILE A 4 -11.30 63.02 3.35
CA ILE A 4 -12.62 62.56 2.87
C ILE A 4 -12.63 62.14 1.38
N LEU A 5 -12.91 60.85 1.12
CA LEU A 5 -13.99 60.40 0.23
C LEU A 5 -14.34 58.91 0.45
N LYS A 6 -15.38 58.71 1.25
CA LYS A 6 -16.32 57.59 1.12
C LYS A 6 -17.27 57.93 -0.03
N ILE A 7 -17.53 56.99 -0.93
CA ILE A 7 -18.82 56.92 -1.63
C ILE A 7 -19.33 55.49 -1.53
N THR A 8 -20.46 55.38 -0.84
CA THR A 8 -21.40 54.27 -0.86
C THR A 8 -22.44 54.54 -1.95
N SER A 9 -22.87 53.53 -2.69
CA SER A 9 -24.30 53.36 -2.99
C SER A 9 -24.62 51.89 -3.28
N ARG A 10 -25.64 51.41 -2.59
CA ARG A 10 -26.37 50.16 -2.85
C ARG A 10 -27.25 50.36 -4.08
N CYS A 11 -27.41 49.32 -4.90
CA CYS A 11 -28.75 48.91 -5.32
C CYS A 11 -28.78 47.43 -5.71
N SER A 12 -29.81 46.78 -5.20
CA SER A 12 -30.15 45.37 -5.20
C SER A 12 -30.62 44.87 -6.57
N THR A 13 -30.26 43.66 -6.99
CA THR A 13 -31.24 42.65 -7.45
C THR A 13 -30.62 41.25 -7.50
N LEU A 14 -31.44 40.28 -7.09
CA LEU A 14 -31.22 38.83 -7.07
C LEU A 14 -30.88 38.26 -8.44
N VAL A 15 -29.88 37.37 -8.55
CA VAL A 15 -29.92 36.17 -9.40
C VAL A 15 -29.01 35.10 -8.80
N THR A 16 -29.58 33.96 -8.43
CA THR A 16 -28.87 32.72 -8.10
C THR A 16 -28.42 32.00 -9.38
N PRO A 17 -27.26 31.33 -9.42
CA PRO A 17 -27.00 30.33 -10.45
C PRO A 17 -27.39 28.94 -9.91
N SER A 18 -28.62 28.56 -10.25
CA SER A 18 -29.07 27.17 -10.30
C SER A 18 -28.32 26.40 -11.38
N HIS A 19 -27.82 25.22 -11.01
CA HIS A 19 -27.72 23.99 -11.80
C HIS A 19 -27.90 24.12 -13.32
N ALA A 20 -26.80 24.05 -14.07
CA ALA A 20 -26.81 23.71 -15.48
C ALA A 20 -26.39 22.24 -15.65
N ARG A 21 -27.39 21.42 -15.97
CA ARG A 21 -27.27 20.08 -16.53
C ARG A 21 -26.60 20.14 -17.90
N ALA A 22 -25.70 19.20 -18.16
CA ALA A 22 -25.55 18.60 -19.48
C ALA A 22 -25.57 17.07 -19.28
N SER A 23 -26.75 16.51 -19.48
CA SER A 23 -27.06 15.10 -19.59
C SER A 23 -26.54 14.55 -20.91
N CYS A 24 -25.81 13.43 -20.87
CA CYS A 24 -25.84 12.45 -21.94
C CYS A 24 -25.61 11.05 -21.36
N LEU A 25 -26.75 10.36 -21.18
CA LEU A 25 -26.99 8.93 -21.32
C LEU A 25 -26.29 7.96 -20.35
N ASP A 26 -27.10 7.56 -19.37
CA ASP A 26 -27.17 6.22 -18.80
C ASP A 26 -27.11 5.12 -19.87
N SER A 27 -26.43 4.02 -19.56
CA SER A 27 -27.07 2.71 -19.55
C SER A 27 -26.25 1.68 -18.78
N PHE A 28 -26.94 1.09 -17.82
CA PHE A 28 -26.58 0.08 -16.85
C PHE A 28 -25.93 -1.17 -17.47
N TYR A 29 -24.85 -1.64 -16.87
CA TYR A 29 -24.46 -3.05 -16.89
C TYR A 29 -24.82 -3.67 -15.55
N THR A 30 -25.95 -4.34 -15.50
CA THR A 30 -26.20 -5.46 -14.60
C THR A 30 -26.85 -6.55 -15.44
N LEU A 31 -26.28 -7.75 -15.44
CA LEU A 31 -27.04 -9.00 -15.42
C LEU A 31 -26.06 -10.15 -15.16
N SER A 32 -26.22 -10.72 -13.98
CA SER A 32 -25.80 -12.06 -13.60
C SER A 32 -26.70 -13.10 -14.29
N SER A 33 -26.07 -14.18 -14.73
CA SER A 33 -26.52 -15.59 -14.62
C SER A 33 -27.94 -15.95 -15.07
N LEU A 34 -28.06 -16.75 -16.14
CA LEU A 34 -28.74 -18.06 -16.07
C LEU A 34 -28.55 -18.87 -17.36
N GLN A 35 -28.43 -20.19 -17.16
CA GLN A 35 -28.37 -21.26 -18.13
C GLN A 35 -29.54 -21.23 -19.11
N GLN A 36 -29.33 -21.71 -20.34
CA GLN A 36 -30.04 -22.89 -20.85
C GLN A 36 -29.52 -23.35 -22.22
N TYR A 37 -29.36 -24.67 -22.30
CA TYR A 37 -29.23 -25.47 -23.51
C TYR A 37 -30.43 -25.24 -24.46
N SER A 38 -30.19 -25.23 -25.77
CA SER A 38 -30.70 -26.24 -26.71
C SER A 38 -30.68 -25.74 -28.16
N THR A 39 -30.18 -26.64 -29.02
CA THR A 39 -30.53 -26.92 -30.42
C THR A 39 -31.19 -25.83 -31.28
N THR A 40 -30.62 -25.57 -32.47
CA THR A 40 -31.33 -25.69 -33.78
C THR A 40 -30.37 -25.38 -34.95
N THR A 41 -30.03 -26.46 -35.66
CA THR A 41 -29.76 -26.64 -37.11
C THR A 41 -29.08 -25.54 -37.96
N ARG A 42 -27.88 -25.89 -38.42
CA ARG A 42 -27.30 -25.46 -39.71
C ARG A 42 -27.96 -26.25 -40.86
N LYS A 43 -28.44 -25.55 -41.91
CA LYS A 43 -28.60 -26.09 -43.28
C LYS A 43 -27.20 -26.10 -43.95
N SER A 44 -26.68 -27.27 -44.37
CA SER A 44 -26.79 -27.88 -45.72
C SER A 44 -26.21 -27.00 -46.83
N ASN A 45 -25.40 -27.44 -47.79
CA ASN A 45 -24.71 -28.68 -48.16
C ASN A 45 -23.77 -28.30 -49.33
N ASN A 46 -22.64 -28.99 -49.50
CA ASN A 46 -22.31 -29.77 -50.71
C ASN A 46 -20.79 -30.00 -50.90
N ASN A 47 -20.47 -31.29 -50.87
CA ASN A 47 -19.64 -32.06 -51.81
C ASN A 47 -18.15 -31.73 -51.98
N LYS A 48 -17.30 -32.64 -51.49
CA LYS A 48 -16.66 -33.64 -52.37
C LYS A 48 -16.10 -34.81 -51.54
N ILE A 49 -16.56 -36.01 -51.90
CA ILE A 49 -16.04 -37.32 -51.48
C ILE A 49 -14.88 -37.65 -52.43
N ASN A 50 -13.78 -38.15 -51.88
CA ASN A 50 -12.86 -39.07 -52.55
C ASN A 50 -12.38 -40.04 -51.47
N ASP A 51 -12.71 -41.31 -51.66
CA ASP A 51 -12.24 -42.44 -50.86
C ASP A 51 -10.81 -42.80 -51.31
N HIS A 52 -9.90 -42.96 -50.36
CA HIS A 52 -8.74 -43.82 -50.50
C HIS A 52 -8.40 -44.46 -49.15
N GLU A 53 -8.14 -45.75 -49.26
CA GLU A 53 -8.00 -46.78 -48.23
C GLU A 53 -6.81 -46.56 -47.30
N ASP A 54 -6.99 -47.00 -46.06
CA ASP A 54 -6.05 -47.66 -45.15
C ASP A 54 -4.57 -47.23 -45.22
N ASP A 55 -4.20 -46.32 -44.31
CA ASP A 55 -2.87 -46.32 -43.68
C ASP A 55 -3.04 -45.88 -42.21
N GLU A 56 -3.25 -46.87 -41.35
CA GLU A 56 -3.26 -46.76 -39.89
C GLU A 56 -1.83 -46.55 -39.36
N GLU A 57 -1.15 -45.48 -39.80
CA GLU A 57 0.20 -45.14 -39.36
C GLU A 57 0.17 -44.12 -38.21
N LYS A 58 0.27 -44.66 -36.98
CA LYS A 58 0.84 -44.05 -35.77
C LYS A 58 0.98 -42.51 -35.79
N LEU A 59 -0.11 -41.80 -35.49
CA LEU A 59 -0.03 -40.42 -34.99
C LEU A 59 0.49 -40.44 -33.55
N ALA A 60 1.80 -40.64 -33.42
CA ALA A 60 2.53 -40.33 -32.21
C ALA A 60 2.17 -38.89 -31.83
N PHE A 61 1.61 -38.71 -30.63
CA PHE A 61 1.31 -37.42 -30.04
C PHE A 61 2.59 -36.60 -30.00
N LYS A 62 2.86 -35.79 -31.02
CA LYS A 62 4.01 -34.88 -31.03
C LYS A 62 3.73 -33.87 -29.91
N PRO A 63 4.49 -33.85 -28.81
CA PRO A 63 4.23 -32.92 -27.73
C PRO A 63 4.26 -31.50 -28.31
N LYS A 64 3.21 -30.71 -28.04
CA LYS A 64 3.22 -29.28 -28.36
C LYS A 64 4.52 -28.71 -27.83
N LYS A 65 5.33 -28.07 -28.68
CA LYS A 65 6.57 -27.39 -28.24
C LYS A 65 6.23 -26.41 -27.12
N VAL A 66 6.51 -26.82 -25.88
CA VAL A 66 6.48 -25.97 -24.71
C VAL A 66 7.80 -25.23 -24.73
N TYR A 67 7.75 -23.91 -24.88
CA TYR A 67 8.94 -23.08 -24.77
C TYR A 67 9.18 -22.82 -23.28
N THR A 68 10.07 -23.61 -22.69
CA THR A 68 10.61 -23.39 -21.35
C THR A 68 11.85 -22.49 -21.46
N ASN A 69 12.03 -21.60 -20.49
CA ASN A 69 13.35 -21.03 -20.21
C ASN A 69 14.03 -21.85 -19.09
N GLU A 70 15.32 -21.62 -18.85
CA GLU A 70 16.13 -22.33 -17.83
C GLU A 70 15.60 -22.17 -16.38
N ILE A 71 14.55 -21.37 -16.17
CA ILE A 71 13.92 -21.08 -14.87
C ILE A 71 12.46 -21.63 -14.82
N GLY A 72 12.04 -22.41 -15.82
CA GLY A 72 10.79 -23.19 -15.77
C GLY A 72 9.48 -22.42 -16.00
N GLY A 73 9.52 -21.20 -16.58
CA GLY A 73 8.30 -20.46 -16.94
C GLY A 73 7.70 -20.91 -18.28
N ILE A 74 6.38 -21.13 -18.35
CA ILE A 74 5.66 -21.48 -19.59
C ILE A 74 5.25 -20.19 -20.34
N ILE A 75 5.67 -20.04 -21.61
CA ILE A 75 5.33 -18.88 -22.45
C ILE A 75 4.27 -19.24 -23.52
N PRO A 76 3.15 -18.49 -23.64
CA PRO A 76 2.19 -18.65 -24.74
C PRO A 76 2.76 -18.19 -26.09
N LYS A 77 2.46 -18.94 -27.16
CA LYS A 77 2.96 -18.71 -28.52
C LYS A 77 2.62 -17.31 -29.10
N SER A 78 1.53 -16.71 -28.65
CA SER A 78 1.09 -15.36 -29.04
C SER A 78 1.97 -14.23 -28.52
N VAL A 79 2.81 -14.51 -27.52
CA VAL A 79 3.65 -13.50 -26.84
C VAL A 79 5.04 -13.38 -27.49
N ALA A 80 5.52 -14.42 -28.17
CA ALA A 80 6.85 -14.46 -28.78
C ALA A 80 7.09 -13.37 -29.85
N HIS A 81 6.02 -12.88 -30.51
CA HIS A 81 6.12 -11.99 -31.67
C HIS A 81 5.72 -10.51 -31.42
N SER A 82 5.42 -10.07 -30.18
CA SER A 82 5.05 -8.66 -29.93
C SER A 82 6.22 -7.78 -29.45
N THR A 83 6.68 -6.85 -30.31
CA THR A 83 7.92 -6.06 -30.11
C THR A 83 7.92 -5.16 -28.86
N ILE A 84 6.76 -4.73 -28.36
CA ILE A 84 6.62 -3.83 -27.20
C ILE A 84 6.62 -4.61 -25.86
N LYS A 85 5.94 -5.77 -25.80
CA LYS A 85 5.92 -6.65 -24.60
C LYS A 85 7.25 -7.40 -24.43
N ASN A 86 7.94 -7.67 -25.54
CA ASN A 86 9.26 -8.30 -25.59
C ASN A 86 10.35 -7.46 -24.90
N ASN A 87 10.34 -6.13 -24.99
CA ASN A 87 11.36 -5.30 -24.36
C ASN A 87 11.22 -5.19 -22.84
N TRP A 88 9.99 -5.10 -22.30
CA TRP A 88 9.78 -5.10 -20.84
C TRP A 88 10.14 -6.46 -20.23
N MET A 89 9.69 -7.57 -20.82
CA MET A 89 10.05 -8.91 -20.32
C MET A 89 11.54 -9.21 -20.44
N LYS A 90 12.17 -8.88 -21.58
CA LYS A 90 13.62 -9.05 -21.77
C LYS A 90 14.44 -8.22 -20.78
N ARG A 91 13.97 -7.01 -20.43
CA ARG A 91 14.56 -6.18 -19.37
C ARG A 91 14.41 -6.80 -18.00
N GLN A 92 13.23 -7.31 -17.62
CA GLN A 92 13.03 -7.96 -16.32
C GLN A 92 13.93 -9.21 -16.17
N MET A 93 14.09 -9.99 -17.24
CA MET A 93 14.93 -11.19 -17.26
C MET A 93 16.44 -10.89 -17.09
N THR A 94 16.88 -9.70 -17.51
CA THR A 94 18.27 -9.26 -17.41
C THR A 94 18.56 -8.39 -16.18
N ASP A 95 17.52 -8.10 -15.40
CA ASP A 95 17.58 -7.20 -14.27
C ASP A 95 18.18 -7.87 -13.03
N ASN A 96 19.38 -7.45 -12.62
CA ASN A 96 20.06 -8.02 -11.46
C ASN A 96 19.22 -7.93 -10.19
N TYR A 97 18.44 -6.87 -9.99
CA TYR A 97 17.60 -6.72 -8.81
C TYR A 97 16.33 -7.57 -8.84
N VAL A 98 15.86 -7.99 -10.02
CA VAL A 98 14.75 -8.96 -10.13
C VAL A 98 15.23 -10.35 -9.76
N LYS A 99 16.40 -10.76 -10.28
CA LYS A 99 17.04 -12.03 -9.89
C LYS A 99 17.33 -12.06 -8.40
N LYS A 100 17.89 -10.97 -7.86
CA LYS A 100 18.16 -10.82 -6.44
C LYS A 100 16.86 -10.84 -5.61
N ALA A 101 15.79 -10.18 -6.07
CA ALA A 101 14.50 -10.24 -5.36
C ALA A 101 13.96 -11.67 -5.29
N TYR A 102 14.07 -12.44 -6.37
CA TYR A 102 13.67 -13.84 -6.37
C TYR A 102 14.50 -14.68 -5.39
N ALA A 103 15.84 -14.55 -5.43
CA ALA A 103 16.75 -15.25 -4.53
C ALA A 103 16.49 -14.94 -3.04
N ASP A 104 16.32 -13.66 -2.72
CA ASP A 104 16.07 -13.18 -1.35
C ASP A 104 14.59 -13.32 -0.95
N LYS A 105 13.77 -13.96 -1.80
CA LYS A 105 12.32 -14.15 -1.63
C LYS A 105 11.56 -12.83 -1.41
N MET A 106 12.05 -11.70 -1.91
CA MET A 106 11.38 -10.40 -1.87
C MET A 106 10.23 -10.35 -2.89
N ILE A 107 9.19 -9.56 -2.58
CA ILE A 107 8.00 -9.44 -3.45
C ILE A 107 8.31 -8.74 -4.77
N SER A 108 9.22 -7.75 -4.75
CA SER A 108 9.60 -7.03 -5.96
C SER A 108 11.00 -6.42 -5.83
N ARG A 109 11.62 -6.10 -6.97
CA ARG A 109 12.90 -5.39 -7.00
C ARG A 109 12.85 -4.00 -6.35
N ALA A 110 11.67 -3.39 -6.26
CA ALA A 110 11.50 -2.06 -5.68
C ALA A 110 11.85 -2.05 -4.19
N ALA A 111 11.74 -3.19 -3.51
CA ALA A 111 12.17 -3.35 -2.12
C ALA A 111 13.62 -2.89 -1.89
N TYR A 112 14.51 -3.12 -2.87
CA TYR A 112 15.90 -2.71 -2.75
C TYR A 112 16.11 -1.20 -2.78
N LYS A 113 15.17 -0.44 -3.38
CA LYS A 113 15.23 1.02 -3.32
C LYS A 113 15.10 1.48 -1.87
N LEU A 114 14.12 0.92 -1.15
CA LEU A 114 13.90 1.24 0.25
C LEU A 114 15.07 0.76 1.13
N THR A 115 15.61 -0.44 0.90
CA THR A 115 16.78 -0.89 1.67
C THR A 115 18.02 -0.05 1.36
N ASN A 116 18.26 0.36 0.11
CA ASN A 116 19.35 1.28 -0.21
C ASN A 116 19.18 2.64 0.48
N ILE A 117 17.95 3.15 0.55
CA ILE A 117 17.64 4.36 1.34
C ILE A 117 18.00 4.12 2.80
N ASP A 118 17.45 3.07 3.40
CA ASP A 118 17.70 2.74 4.80
C ASP A 118 19.19 2.55 5.12
N ASP A 119 19.92 1.78 4.30
CA ASP A 119 21.36 1.52 4.47
C ASP A 119 22.18 2.82 4.45
N ALA A 120 21.81 3.77 3.59
CA ALA A 120 22.52 5.03 3.44
C ALA A 120 22.29 6.01 4.60
N ILE A 121 21.12 5.96 5.24
CA ILE A 121 20.74 6.98 6.23
C ILE A 121 20.39 6.44 7.61
N ASN A 122 20.28 5.13 7.79
CA ASN A 122 19.70 4.47 8.96
C ASN A 122 18.28 5.01 9.22
N LEU A 123 17.36 4.73 8.30
CA LEU A 123 15.99 5.25 8.33
C LEU A 123 15.19 4.54 9.42
N PHE A 124 15.29 3.21 9.48
CA PHE A 124 14.51 2.35 10.33
C PHE A 124 15.28 1.94 11.59
N LYS A 125 14.52 1.67 12.64
CA LYS A 125 15.00 1.07 13.88
C LYS A 125 14.02 -0.02 14.33
N PRO A 126 14.48 -1.00 15.12
CA PRO A 126 13.59 -1.95 15.77
C PRO A 126 12.41 -1.28 16.49
N GLY A 127 11.22 -1.84 16.34
CA GLY A 127 10.01 -1.37 17.03
C GLY A 127 9.32 -0.14 16.41
N MET A 128 9.87 0.44 15.33
CA MET A 128 9.23 1.58 14.66
C MET A 128 7.89 1.21 14.02
N VAL A 129 6.99 2.19 14.01
CA VAL A 129 5.73 2.16 13.26
C VAL A 129 5.91 2.84 11.91
N VAL A 130 5.66 2.09 10.84
CA VAL A 130 5.83 2.54 9.46
C VAL A 130 4.49 2.52 8.75
N VAL A 131 4.20 3.57 7.97
CA VAL A 131 3.10 3.56 7.00
C VAL A 131 3.66 3.53 5.59
N ASP A 132 3.22 2.56 4.78
CA ASP A 132 3.61 2.39 3.37
C ASP A 132 2.42 2.75 2.45
N LEU A 133 2.56 3.85 1.71
CA LEU A 133 1.53 4.36 0.79
C LEU A 133 1.82 3.94 -0.65
N GLY A 134 0.78 3.48 -1.37
CA GLY A 134 0.97 2.89 -2.69
C GLY A 134 1.76 1.58 -2.61
N SER A 135 1.44 0.80 -1.59
CA SER A 135 2.23 -0.34 -1.14
C SER A 135 2.14 -1.57 -2.04
N ALA A 136 1.06 -1.75 -2.82
CA ALA A 136 0.83 -2.97 -3.58
C ALA A 136 1.86 -3.12 -4.72
N PRO A 137 2.50 -4.30 -4.87
CA PRO A 137 2.13 -5.61 -4.30
C PRO A 137 2.74 -5.95 -2.92
N GLY A 138 3.52 -5.04 -2.31
CA GLY A 138 4.07 -5.20 -0.95
C GLY A 138 5.60 -5.27 -0.86
N GLY A 139 6.32 -4.83 -1.89
CA GLY A 139 7.80 -4.84 -1.89
C GLY A 139 8.42 -3.99 -0.79
N TRP A 140 7.97 -2.73 -0.67
CA TRP A 140 8.41 -1.81 0.38
C TRP A 140 7.90 -2.23 1.75
N THR A 141 6.64 -2.69 1.84
CA THR A 141 6.07 -3.25 3.06
C THR A 141 6.92 -4.40 3.60
N LYS A 142 7.30 -5.38 2.77
CA LYS A 142 8.16 -6.49 3.20
C LYS A 142 9.53 -6.01 3.68
N ALA A 143 10.15 -5.06 2.97
CA ALA A 143 11.43 -4.48 3.38
C ALA A 143 11.31 -3.76 4.74
N ALA A 144 10.31 -2.90 4.92
CA ALA A 144 10.05 -2.20 6.18
C ALA A 144 9.81 -3.16 7.34
N MET A 145 9.05 -4.24 7.12
CA MET A 145 8.81 -5.27 8.15
C MET A 145 10.11 -5.91 8.63
N LEU A 146 11.03 -6.22 7.70
CA LEU A 146 12.33 -6.80 8.04
C LEU A 146 13.23 -5.79 8.77
N ARG A 147 13.24 -4.53 8.32
CA ARG A 147 14.11 -3.47 8.89
C ARG A 147 13.67 -2.96 10.25
N THR A 148 12.42 -3.20 10.64
CA THR A 148 11.85 -2.74 11.92
C THR A 148 11.70 -3.85 12.96
N GLN A 149 12.21 -5.05 12.69
CA GLN A 149 12.21 -6.12 13.68
C GLN A 149 13.19 -5.86 14.84
N PRO A 150 12.94 -6.44 16.02
CA PRO A 150 11.66 -7.03 16.44
C PRO A 150 10.60 -5.96 16.73
N ARG A 151 9.33 -6.37 16.77
CA ARG A 151 8.18 -5.56 17.24
C ARG A 151 7.82 -4.32 16.39
N GLY A 152 8.41 -4.15 15.21
CA GLY A 152 7.97 -3.15 14.26
C GLY A 152 6.52 -3.36 13.82
N ILE A 153 5.80 -2.27 13.57
CA ILE A 153 4.43 -2.29 13.07
C ILE A 153 4.45 -1.64 11.69
N VAL A 154 4.05 -2.35 10.65
CA VAL A 154 3.92 -1.80 9.31
C VAL A 154 2.46 -1.83 8.91
N VAL A 155 1.90 -0.67 8.59
CA VAL A 155 0.54 -0.51 8.06
C VAL A 155 0.63 -0.02 6.62
N SER A 156 -0.11 -0.65 5.73
CA SER A 156 0.04 -0.43 4.29
C SER A 156 -1.29 0.01 3.68
N CYS A 157 -1.25 0.93 2.72
CA CYS A 157 -2.44 1.38 1.99
C CYS A 157 -2.18 1.38 0.48
N ASP A 158 -3.18 0.96 -0.30
CA ASP A 158 -3.16 1.04 -1.75
C ASP A 158 -4.59 1.01 -2.33
N LEU A 159 -4.75 1.56 -3.55
CA LEU A 159 -5.98 1.45 -4.35
C LEU A 159 -6.13 0.06 -4.97
N ARG A 160 -5.04 -0.68 -5.15
CA ARG A 160 -5.03 -2.04 -5.67
C ARG A 160 -5.23 -3.03 -4.54
N SER A 161 -5.90 -4.13 -4.83
CA SER A 161 -6.17 -5.21 -3.86
C SER A 161 -5.15 -6.37 -3.94
N ASP A 162 -4.14 -6.29 -4.82
CA ASP A 162 -3.18 -7.38 -5.07
C ASP A 162 -1.95 -7.36 -4.13
N MET A 163 -2.17 -6.96 -2.87
CA MET A 163 -1.18 -7.05 -1.81
C MET A 163 -0.85 -8.53 -1.51
N GLN A 164 0.44 -8.84 -1.33
CA GLN A 164 0.91 -10.24 -1.18
C GLN A 164 1.46 -10.55 0.22
N VAL A 165 1.59 -9.54 1.08
CA VAL A 165 2.20 -9.68 2.41
C VAL A 165 1.47 -8.78 3.40
N ASN A 166 1.49 -9.15 4.68
CA ASN A 166 0.98 -8.31 5.76
C ASN A 166 -0.49 -7.89 5.58
N MET A 167 -1.32 -8.79 5.06
CA MET A 167 -2.72 -8.53 4.69
C MET A 167 -3.56 -8.03 5.86
N ASP A 168 -3.30 -8.53 7.08
CA ASP A 168 -4.04 -8.10 8.26
C ASP A 168 -3.76 -6.63 8.64
N ASN A 169 -2.69 -6.04 8.08
CA ASN A 169 -2.32 -4.64 8.26
C ASN A 169 -2.46 -3.83 6.97
N PHE A 170 -3.20 -4.35 5.98
CA PHE A 170 -3.44 -3.68 4.72
C PHE A 170 -4.81 -3.01 4.71
N VAL A 171 -4.83 -1.74 4.27
CA VAL A 171 -6.04 -0.97 4.02
C VAL A 171 -6.18 -0.78 2.51
N HIS A 172 -7.20 -1.42 1.93
CA HIS A 172 -7.56 -1.20 0.54
C HIS A 172 -8.44 0.05 0.43
N GLY A 173 -7.98 1.07 -0.30
CA GLY A 173 -8.73 2.31 -0.50
C GLY A 173 -7.86 3.51 -0.85
N ASP A 174 -8.55 4.63 -1.11
CA ASP A 174 -7.93 5.92 -1.41
C ASP A 174 -7.60 6.65 -0.11
N PHE A 175 -6.32 6.74 0.24
CA PHE A 175 -5.88 7.45 1.45
C PHE A 175 -6.15 8.96 1.39
N ALA A 176 -6.56 9.52 0.25
CA ALA A 176 -7.05 10.90 0.21
C ALA A 176 -8.37 11.06 1.00
N GLN A 177 -9.15 9.99 1.15
CA GLN A 177 -10.45 10.00 1.81
C GLN A 177 -10.33 9.84 3.33
N ASP A 178 -11.03 10.67 4.10
CA ASP A 178 -10.93 10.72 5.56
C ASP A 178 -11.20 9.38 6.25
N HIS A 179 -12.19 8.63 5.78
CA HIS A 179 -12.52 7.33 6.38
C HIS A 179 -11.38 6.31 6.18
N ILE A 180 -10.65 6.36 5.06
CA ILE A 180 -9.47 5.53 4.84
C ILE A 180 -8.33 5.98 5.74
N ARG A 181 -8.10 7.30 5.89
CA ARG A 181 -7.11 7.84 6.84
C ARG A 181 -7.41 7.39 8.27
N ASN A 182 -8.68 7.42 8.67
CA ASN A 182 -9.12 6.99 10.00
C ASN A 182 -8.90 5.49 10.21
N ARG A 183 -9.25 4.66 9.22
CA ARG A 183 -8.99 3.22 9.27
C ARG A 183 -7.51 2.89 9.42
N ILE A 184 -6.62 3.62 8.75
CA ILE A 184 -5.16 3.46 8.92
C ILE A 184 -4.77 3.79 10.37
N ARG A 185 -5.24 4.91 10.94
CA ARG A 185 -4.92 5.30 12.33
C ARG A 185 -5.46 4.29 13.35
N GLU A 186 -6.70 3.84 13.19
CA GLU A 186 -7.32 2.82 14.03
C GLU A 186 -6.52 1.52 14.01
N LEU A 187 -6.05 1.11 12.84
CA LEU A 187 -5.22 -0.08 12.70
C LEU A 187 -3.87 0.08 13.41
N ILE A 188 -3.22 1.25 13.30
CA ILE A 188 -2.00 1.54 14.07
C ILE A 188 -2.26 1.44 15.58
N ILE A 189 -3.35 2.05 16.07
CA ILE A 189 -3.73 2.03 17.48
C ILE A 189 -3.96 0.59 17.94
N LYS A 190 -4.73 -0.19 17.17
CA LYS A 190 -5.02 -1.60 17.43
C LYS A 190 -3.73 -2.41 17.59
N ARG A 191 -2.80 -2.30 16.64
CA ARG A 191 -1.53 -3.07 16.68
C ARG A 191 -0.62 -2.66 17.83
N LYS A 192 -0.56 -1.36 18.16
CA LYS A 192 0.18 -0.92 19.35
C LYS A 192 -0.42 -1.51 20.63
N ARG A 193 -1.75 -1.48 20.79
CA ARG A 193 -2.44 -2.07 21.96
C ARG A 193 -2.15 -3.57 22.08
N GLU A 194 -2.27 -4.33 20.99
CA GLU A 194 -1.94 -5.76 20.95
C GLU A 194 -0.48 -6.02 21.37
N LEU A 195 0.46 -5.18 20.92
CA LEU A 195 1.87 -5.30 21.28
C LEU A 195 2.10 -5.04 22.78
N TYR A 196 1.53 -3.97 23.34
CA TYR A 196 1.66 -3.65 24.77
C TYR A 196 1.08 -4.76 25.66
N PHE A 197 -0.11 -5.26 25.32
CA PHE A 197 -0.76 -6.34 26.08
C PHE A 197 0.08 -7.62 26.15
N ARG A 198 0.79 -7.97 25.07
CA ARG A 198 1.70 -9.14 25.03
C ARG A 198 2.93 -8.95 25.92
N LEU A 199 3.44 -7.71 26.03
CA LEU A 199 4.58 -7.38 26.89
C LEU A 199 4.21 -7.42 28.38
N ASP A 200 3.02 -6.95 28.75
CA ASP A 200 2.53 -7.02 30.14
C ASP A 200 2.32 -8.48 30.58
N SER A 201 1.78 -9.32 29.70
CA SER A 201 1.52 -10.74 29.99
C SER A 201 2.80 -11.55 30.21
N THR A 202 3.85 -11.27 29.44
CA THR A 202 5.16 -11.93 29.58
C THR A 202 5.95 -11.44 30.80
N SER A 203 5.70 -10.21 31.24
CA SER A 203 6.26 -9.67 32.48
C SER A 203 5.62 -10.28 33.73
N LYS A 204 4.34 -10.66 33.69
CA LYS A 204 3.65 -11.31 34.82
C LYS A 204 3.97 -12.80 34.99
N SER A 205 4.34 -13.50 33.92
CA SER A 205 4.67 -14.94 33.97
C SER A 205 6.08 -15.22 34.50
N THR A 206 6.94 -14.21 34.63
CA THR A 206 8.33 -14.37 35.11
C THR A 206 8.49 -14.24 36.62
N ASP A 207 7.45 -13.79 37.35
CA ASP A 207 7.49 -13.66 38.82
C ASP A 207 7.04 -14.92 39.60
N ASN A 208 6.53 -15.97 38.93
CA ASN A 208 6.06 -17.21 39.58
C ASN A 208 7.02 -18.40 39.43
N SER A 209 8.33 -18.18 39.61
CA SER A 209 9.30 -19.30 39.68
C SER A 209 10.26 -19.16 40.86
N LYS A 210 9.70 -19.28 42.07
CA LYS A 210 10.41 -19.77 43.28
C LYS A 210 9.43 -20.59 44.15
N GLY A 211 9.68 -21.90 44.26
CA GLY A 211 9.05 -22.87 45.18
C GLY A 211 7.61 -23.24 44.79
N ASP A 212 7.14 -24.48 44.75
CA ASP A 212 7.61 -25.73 45.34
C ASP A 212 7.13 -26.93 44.50
N ASN A 213 7.88 -28.02 44.61
CA ASN A 213 7.51 -29.35 44.15
C ASN A 213 6.29 -29.85 44.93
N GLN A 214 5.25 -30.36 44.24
CA GLN A 214 4.63 -31.64 44.61
C GLN A 214 3.66 -32.19 43.54
N GLU A 215 4.00 -33.40 43.14
CA GLU A 215 3.25 -34.54 42.60
C GLU A 215 1.70 -34.51 42.48
N SER A 216 1.26 -34.92 41.28
CA SER A 216 0.16 -35.86 40.98
C SER A 216 -1.31 -35.49 41.27
N LYS A 217 -2.14 -35.47 40.21
CA LYS A 217 -3.10 -36.54 39.89
C LYS A 217 -3.95 -36.21 38.65
N GLU A 218 -3.96 -37.14 37.69
CA GLU A 218 -4.96 -37.27 36.64
C GLU A 218 -6.32 -37.62 37.24
N ILE A 219 -7.40 -36.91 36.88
CA ILE A 219 -8.78 -37.42 36.92
C ILE A 219 -9.60 -36.84 35.74
N SER A 220 -9.87 -37.73 34.79
CA SER A 220 -11.06 -37.93 33.92
C SER A 220 -11.93 -36.77 33.41
N ASN A 221 -12.14 -36.81 32.10
CA ASN A 221 -13.22 -36.20 31.31
C ASN A 221 -14.61 -36.23 31.95
N SER A 222 -15.33 -35.11 31.88
CA SER A 222 -16.79 -35.14 31.74
C SER A 222 -17.30 -33.97 30.89
N THR A 223 -18.22 -34.34 30.00
CA THR A 223 -19.04 -33.54 29.09
C THR A 223 -19.65 -32.31 29.74
N VAL A 224 -19.44 -31.12 29.15
CA VAL A 224 -20.28 -29.93 29.41
C VAL A 224 -20.62 -29.25 28.09
N LYS A 225 -21.92 -28.94 28.01
CA LYS A 225 -22.73 -28.45 26.91
C LYS A 225 -22.27 -27.11 26.34
N GLU A 226 -22.50 -26.93 25.04
CA GLU A 226 -22.66 -25.61 24.43
C GLU A 226 -23.74 -24.83 25.19
N SER A 227 -23.32 -23.73 25.81
CA SER A 227 -24.23 -22.67 26.23
C SER A 227 -23.54 -21.32 26.05
N PHE A 228 -23.97 -20.62 24.99
CA PHE A 228 -24.27 -19.19 24.98
C PHE A 228 -23.50 -18.35 26.02
N ILE A 229 -22.38 -17.73 25.62
CA ILE A 229 -21.70 -16.71 26.41
C ILE A 229 -21.96 -15.35 25.75
N ASP A 230 -22.99 -14.71 26.29
CA ASP A 230 -23.04 -13.32 26.73
C ASP A 230 -21.89 -12.42 26.24
N THR A 231 -22.26 -11.35 25.54
CA THR A 231 -21.44 -10.19 25.19
C THR A 231 -20.88 -9.52 26.43
N GLN A 232 -19.84 -10.10 27.02
CA GLN A 232 -19.07 -9.44 28.07
C GLN A 232 -18.04 -8.53 27.40
N VAL A 233 -18.36 -7.24 27.48
CA VAL A 233 -17.40 -6.13 27.33
C VAL A 233 -16.13 -6.51 28.10
N PRO A 234 -14.94 -6.48 27.45
CA PRO A 234 -13.70 -6.84 28.12
C PRO A 234 -13.50 -5.98 29.38
N PRO A 235 -12.90 -6.55 30.45
CA PRO A 235 -12.77 -5.87 31.72
C PRO A 235 -12.08 -4.52 31.52
N GLN A 236 -12.78 -3.45 31.92
CA GLN A 236 -12.23 -2.11 31.95
C GLN A 236 -10.98 -2.12 32.84
N PRO A 237 -9.87 -1.47 32.42
CA PRO A 237 -8.64 -1.46 33.20
C PRO A 237 -8.89 -0.89 34.60
N PRO A 238 -8.17 -1.38 35.63
CA PRO A 238 -8.30 -0.84 36.98
C PRO A 238 -8.01 0.67 36.94
N ALA A 239 -8.88 1.45 37.59
CA ALA A 239 -8.76 2.90 37.66
C ALA A 239 -7.37 3.30 38.21
N SER A 240 -6.45 3.65 37.32
CA SER A 240 -5.10 4.08 37.68
C SER A 240 -5.17 5.50 38.20
N ARG A 241 -4.81 5.69 39.48
CA ARG A 241 -4.64 6.99 40.12
C ARG A 241 -3.79 7.92 39.24
N GLY A 242 -4.37 9.04 38.83
CA GLY A 242 -3.64 10.26 38.48
C GLY A 242 -2.81 10.28 37.19
N VAL A 243 -3.05 9.39 36.23
CA VAL A 243 -2.54 9.61 34.86
C VAL A 243 -3.48 10.61 34.20
N LYS A 244 -3.01 11.82 33.87
CA LYS A 244 -3.75 12.74 32.98
C LYS A 244 -4.24 11.91 31.80
N GLU A 245 -5.51 12.00 31.45
CA GLU A 245 -6.09 11.32 30.29
C GLU A 245 -5.37 11.82 29.03
N VAL A 246 -4.19 11.27 28.77
CA VAL A 246 -3.49 11.41 27.50
C VAL A 246 -4.44 10.76 26.53
N ASP A 247 -4.95 11.53 25.57
CA ASP A 247 -5.76 10.96 24.50
C ASP A 247 -4.93 9.85 23.84
N ILE A 248 -5.21 8.63 24.26
CA ILE A 248 -4.52 7.43 23.84
C ILE A 248 -4.63 7.31 22.32
N ASN A 249 -5.71 7.81 21.71
CA ASN A 249 -5.87 7.80 20.27
C ASN A 249 -4.93 8.82 19.60
N ALA A 250 -4.72 9.99 20.21
CA ALA A 250 -3.76 11.00 19.74
C ALA A 250 -2.30 10.55 19.83
N GLN A 251 -1.92 9.76 20.85
CA GLN A 251 -0.55 9.26 21.01
C GLN A 251 -0.29 7.96 20.23
N TYR A 252 -1.23 7.01 20.25
CA TYR A 252 -1.04 5.70 19.63
C TYR A 252 -1.31 5.70 18.13
N GLY A 253 -2.10 6.62 17.59
CA GLY A 253 -2.41 6.72 16.15
C GLY A 253 -1.30 7.31 15.27
N LYS A 254 -0.09 7.53 15.81
CA LYS A 254 1.02 8.16 15.09
C LYS A 254 2.08 7.16 14.59
N ALA A 255 2.68 7.47 13.45
CA ALA A 255 3.76 6.72 12.81
C ALA A 255 5.13 7.39 13.02
N ASP A 256 6.18 6.57 13.07
CA ASP A 256 7.57 7.01 13.09
C ASP A 256 8.06 7.38 11.70
N VAL A 257 7.65 6.60 10.70
CA VAL A 257 8.06 6.77 9.31
C VAL A 257 6.86 6.62 8.39
N VAL A 258 6.73 7.51 7.41
CA VAL A 258 5.81 7.35 6.27
C VAL A 258 6.64 7.24 5.00
N VAL A 259 6.37 6.22 4.19
CA VAL A 259 7.08 5.96 2.94
C VAL A 259 6.11 5.85 1.76
N SER A 260 6.55 6.28 0.58
CA SER A 260 5.77 6.17 -0.66
C SER A 260 6.67 5.96 -1.88
N ASP A 261 6.41 4.88 -2.62
CA ASP A 261 6.98 4.62 -3.96
C ASP A 261 5.91 4.68 -5.06
N MET A 262 4.86 5.49 -4.86
CA MET A 262 3.76 5.64 -5.81
C MET A 262 4.24 6.13 -7.17
N ALA A 263 3.68 5.57 -8.24
CA ALA A 263 3.81 6.12 -9.59
C ALA A 263 2.44 6.07 -10.29
N PRO A 264 2.07 7.13 -11.04
CA PRO A 264 0.85 7.11 -11.81
C PRO A 264 1.01 6.20 -13.05
N PRO A 265 -0.08 5.78 -13.69
CA PRO A 265 -0.02 5.27 -15.05
C PRO A 265 0.61 6.33 -15.98
N TYR A 266 1.73 5.98 -16.60
CA TYR A 266 2.44 6.85 -17.53
C TYR A 266 1.70 6.93 -18.86
N CYS A 267 1.42 8.14 -19.32
CA CYS A 267 0.84 8.40 -20.64
C CYS A 267 1.91 8.61 -21.73
N GLY A 268 3.18 8.76 -21.36
CA GLY A 268 4.31 8.96 -22.27
C GLY A 268 4.64 10.44 -22.52
N THR A 269 3.76 11.36 -22.13
CA THR A 269 4.02 12.79 -22.18
C THR A 269 4.74 13.23 -20.91
N ARG A 270 6.04 13.53 -21.03
CA ARG A 270 6.92 13.87 -19.90
C ARG A 270 6.35 14.91 -18.95
N ALA A 271 5.74 15.98 -19.48
CA ALA A 271 5.18 17.05 -18.67
C ALA A 271 3.97 16.58 -17.83
N ILE A 272 3.07 15.79 -18.43
CA ILE A 272 1.88 15.26 -17.75
C ILE A 272 2.29 14.21 -16.72
N ASP A 273 3.17 13.30 -17.10
CA ASP A 273 3.68 12.24 -16.21
C ASP A 273 4.44 12.82 -15.02
N HIS A 274 5.24 13.87 -15.25
CA HIS A 274 5.90 14.65 -14.19
C HIS A 274 4.86 15.27 -13.24
N ALA A 275 3.89 16.00 -13.76
CA ALA A 275 2.86 16.66 -12.94
C ALA A 275 2.06 15.65 -12.10
N ARG A 276 1.67 14.51 -12.68
CA ARG A 276 0.95 13.44 -11.96
C ARG A 276 1.78 12.82 -10.84
N LEU A 277 3.06 12.57 -11.09
CA LEU A 277 3.95 12.02 -10.06
C LEU A 277 4.16 13.02 -8.90
N MET A 278 4.34 14.30 -9.22
CA MET A 278 4.46 15.34 -8.19
C MET A 278 3.19 15.46 -7.36
N ALA A 279 2.01 15.41 -7.97
CA ALA A 279 0.74 15.40 -7.24
C ALA A 279 0.61 14.21 -6.26
N LEU A 280 1.08 13.01 -6.64
CA LEU A 280 1.11 11.87 -5.73
C LEU A 280 2.08 12.08 -4.55
N ALA A 281 3.21 12.76 -4.77
CA ALA A 281 4.14 13.12 -3.70
C ALA A 281 3.54 14.15 -2.73
N GLU A 282 2.79 15.12 -3.25
CA GLU A 282 2.04 16.10 -2.46
C GLU A 282 0.95 15.45 -1.61
N PHE A 283 0.12 14.57 -2.19
CA PHE A 283 -0.89 13.82 -1.44
C PHE A 283 -0.26 12.92 -0.36
N ALA A 284 0.88 12.29 -0.66
CA ALA A 284 1.59 11.50 0.33
C ALA A 284 2.10 12.35 1.50
N LEU A 285 2.60 13.56 1.23
CA LEU A 285 3.04 14.50 2.27
C LEU A 285 1.85 14.98 3.11
N GLU A 286 0.74 15.38 2.47
CA GLU A 286 -0.47 15.80 3.16
C GLU A 286 -0.98 14.71 4.11
N PHE A 287 -1.01 13.46 3.65
CA PHE A 287 -1.33 12.33 4.52
C PHE A 287 -0.32 12.19 5.67
N ALA A 288 0.97 12.27 5.37
CA ALA A 288 2.04 12.11 6.34
C ALA A 288 1.92 13.12 7.50
N GLU A 289 1.56 14.38 7.21
CA GLU A 289 1.36 15.42 8.22
C GLU A 289 0.30 15.04 9.27
N THR A 290 -0.70 14.27 8.86
CA THR A 290 -1.79 13.86 9.76
C THR A 290 -1.41 12.69 10.68
N VAL A 291 -0.44 11.85 10.29
CA VAL A 291 -0.10 10.61 10.99
C VAL A 291 1.30 10.60 11.57
N LEU A 292 2.23 11.43 11.09
CA LEU A 292 3.58 11.49 11.63
C LEU A 292 3.58 12.05 13.05
N LYS A 293 4.39 11.42 13.91
CA LYS A 293 4.75 12.00 15.21
C LYS A 293 5.80 13.10 15.04
N LYS A 294 5.93 13.98 16.04
CA LYS A 294 7.07 14.91 16.13
C LYS A 294 8.38 14.12 16.05
N GLY A 295 9.28 14.56 15.18
CA GLY A 295 10.55 13.89 14.96
C GLY A 295 10.49 12.67 14.04
N GLY A 296 9.32 12.35 13.47
CA GLY A 296 9.17 11.32 12.45
C GLY A 296 9.92 11.62 11.15
N SER A 297 9.96 10.65 10.25
CA SER A 297 10.60 10.77 8.94
C SER A 297 9.63 10.48 7.80
N PHE A 298 9.83 11.14 6.66
CA PHE A 298 9.03 10.96 5.46
C PHE A 298 9.94 10.64 4.27
N VAL A 299 9.56 9.66 3.46
CA VAL A 299 10.27 9.31 2.23
C VAL A 299 9.26 9.23 1.09
N CYS A 300 9.52 9.93 -0.01
CA CYS A 300 8.68 9.84 -1.19
C CYS A 300 9.49 9.85 -2.48
N LYS A 301 8.98 9.13 -3.48
CA LYS A 301 9.47 9.25 -4.86
C LYS A 301 8.99 10.55 -5.48
N VAL A 302 9.89 11.23 -6.19
CA VAL A 302 9.58 12.33 -7.09
C VAL A 302 10.31 12.12 -8.43
N SER A 303 9.92 12.89 -9.46
CA SER A 303 10.67 12.96 -10.72
C SER A 303 11.41 14.27 -10.77
N ARG A 304 12.66 14.23 -11.24
CA ARG A 304 13.40 15.46 -11.54
C ARG A 304 12.66 16.30 -12.58
N GLY A 305 12.48 17.59 -12.31
CA GLY A 305 11.76 18.49 -13.22
C GLY A 305 11.35 19.83 -12.61
N GLY A 306 10.52 20.59 -13.32
CA GLY A 306 10.21 21.98 -12.99
C GLY A 306 9.56 22.20 -11.62
N GLU A 307 8.68 21.30 -11.20
CA GLU A 307 7.94 21.41 -9.93
C GLU A 307 8.70 20.85 -8.71
N GLU A 308 9.79 20.11 -8.94
CA GLU A 308 10.59 19.48 -7.88
C GLU A 308 11.05 20.49 -6.82
N LYS A 309 11.56 21.66 -7.27
CA LYS A 309 12.08 22.70 -6.36
C LYS A 309 11.01 23.32 -5.47
N LYS A 310 9.76 23.41 -5.96
CA LYS A 310 8.66 23.94 -5.14
C LYS A 310 8.31 22.94 -4.04
N PHE A 311 8.23 21.67 -4.40
CA PHE A 311 7.99 20.59 -3.44
C PHE A 311 9.12 20.48 -2.39
N LEU A 312 10.38 20.63 -2.81
CA LEU A 312 11.52 20.67 -1.87
C LEU A 312 11.36 21.77 -0.82
N LYS A 313 10.97 22.99 -1.22
CA LYS A 313 10.74 24.09 -0.27
C LYS A 313 9.64 23.78 0.76
N ILE A 314 8.60 23.05 0.34
CA ILE A 314 7.53 22.61 1.24
C ILE A 314 8.06 21.58 2.24
N LEU A 315 8.93 20.66 1.80
CA LEU A 315 9.58 19.72 2.72
C LEU A 315 10.51 20.45 3.70
N GLU A 316 11.29 21.42 3.23
CA GLU A 316 12.24 22.17 4.07
C GLU A 316 11.55 23.01 5.14
N SER A 317 10.28 23.40 4.94
CA SER A 317 9.51 24.09 6.00
C SER A 317 8.94 23.15 7.06
N LYS A 318 8.82 21.85 6.75
CA LYS A 318 8.15 20.84 7.60
C LYS A 318 9.11 19.87 8.28
N PHE A 319 10.36 19.79 7.84
CA PHE A 319 11.36 18.86 8.36
C PHE A 319 12.63 19.60 8.73
N MET A 320 13.28 19.20 9.83
CA MET A 320 14.55 19.81 10.24
C MET A 320 15.66 19.64 9.19
N SER A 321 15.62 18.55 8.42
CA SER A 321 16.55 18.36 7.30
C SER A 321 15.88 17.56 6.19
N VAL A 322 16.18 17.93 4.94
CA VAL A 322 15.71 17.23 3.74
C VAL A 322 16.91 16.82 2.90
N LYS A 323 16.94 15.57 2.44
CA LYS A 323 17.97 15.05 1.51
C LYS A 323 17.31 14.46 0.29
N SER A 324 18.00 14.52 -0.85
CA SER A 324 17.63 13.76 -2.04
C SER A 324 18.58 12.58 -2.23
N MET A 325 18.08 11.49 -2.81
CA MET A 325 18.91 10.33 -3.16
C MET A 325 18.34 9.59 -4.37
N LYS A 326 19.21 8.99 -5.17
CA LYS A 326 18.85 8.00 -6.19
C LYS A 326 19.39 6.64 -5.77
N PRO A 327 18.54 5.68 -5.36
CA PRO A 327 18.96 4.33 -4.97
C PRO A 327 19.69 3.60 -6.10
N ASP A 328 20.62 2.71 -5.78
CA ASP A 328 21.30 1.85 -6.77
C ASP A 328 20.31 0.93 -7.49
N ALA A 329 19.26 0.52 -6.78
CA ALA A 329 18.15 -0.24 -7.35
C ALA A 329 17.24 0.58 -8.28
N SER A 330 17.46 1.89 -8.44
CA SER A 330 16.78 2.69 -9.45
C SER A 330 17.37 2.46 -10.84
N ARG A 331 16.50 2.47 -11.84
CA ARG A 331 16.91 2.40 -13.24
C ARG A 331 17.72 3.64 -13.63
N PRO A 332 18.90 3.51 -14.29
CA PRO A 332 19.69 4.66 -14.72
C PRO A 332 18.92 5.62 -15.63
N GLU A 333 18.07 5.08 -16.51
CA GLU A 333 17.23 5.83 -17.45
C GLU A 333 16.06 6.56 -16.78
N SER A 334 15.70 6.20 -15.55
CA SER A 334 14.60 6.82 -14.83
C SER A 334 14.99 8.20 -14.33
N THR A 335 14.10 9.17 -14.42
CA THR A 335 14.23 10.49 -13.78
C THR A 335 13.87 10.46 -12.29
N GLU A 336 13.52 9.29 -11.75
CA GLU A 336 13.16 9.14 -10.35
C GLU A 336 14.33 9.47 -9.42
N ILE A 337 13.99 10.18 -8.36
CA ILE A 337 14.77 10.39 -7.15
C ILE A 337 13.83 10.27 -5.95
N TYR A 338 14.39 10.17 -4.76
CA TYR A 338 13.64 10.12 -3.51
C TYR A 338 14.05 11.29 -2.63
N TYR A 339 13.06 11.99 -2.10
CA TYR A 339 13.28 12.94 -1.02
C TYR A 339 13.07 12.25 0.33
N ILE A 340 13.92 12.61 1.28
CA ILE A 340 13.91 12.12 2.65
C ILE A 340 13.82 13.34 3.57
N GLY A 341 12.65 13.57 4.15
CA GLY A 341 12.44 14.51 5.24
C GLY A 341 12.72 13.83 6.58
N ARG A 342 13.56 14.45 7.42
CA ARG A 342 13.91 13.94 8.75
C ARG A 342 13.52 14.93 9.83
N ASN A 343 13.11 14.38 10.97
CA ASN A 343 12.74 15.12 12.16
C ASN A 343 11.59 16.10 11.86
N TYR A 344 10.40 15.54 11.62
CA TYR A 344 9.17 16.27 11.33
C TYR A 344 8.89 17.33 12.41
N LEU A 345 8.76 18.58 11.96
CA LEU A 345 8.44 19.74 12.77
C LEU A 345 6.92 19.79 12.89
N LEU A 346 6.40 19.56 14.10
CA LEU A 346 4.97 19.66 14.33
C LEU A 346 4.57 21.13 14.14
N ASP A 347 3.62 21.41 13.24
CA ASP A 347 3.12 22.77 13.05
C ASP A 347 2.50 23.29 14.37
N ASN A 348 3.13 24.28 14.99
CA ASN A 348 2.61 24.93 16.21
C ASN A 348 1.32 25.75 15.96
N ASN A 349 0.83 25.79 14.71
CA ASN A 349 -0.33 26.58 14.31
C ASN A 349 -1.66 25.81 14.39
N SER A 350 -1.67 24.51 14.66
CA SER A 350 -2.92 23.72 14.82
C SER A 350 -3.63 23.94 16.15
N ILE A 351 -3.04 24.68 17.11
CA ILE A 351 -3.63 25.01 18.42
C ILE A 351 -4.33 26.39 18.39
N LYS A 352 -4.23 27.14 17.28
CA LYS A 352 -4.93 28.43 17.10
C LYS A 352 -5.83 28.39 15.87
N LYS A 353 -6.97 27.72 15.98
CA LYS A 353 -8.14 28.05 15.15
C LYS A 353 -9.42 27.76 15.90
#